data_AF-G1FRW3-F1
#
_entry.id   AF-G1FRW3-F1
#
_cell.length_a   1.000
_cell.length_b   1.000
_cell.length_c   1.000
_cell.angle_alpha   90.00
_cell.angle_beta   90.00
_cell.angle_gamma   90.00
#
_symmetry.space_group_name_H-M   'P 1'
#
loop_
_entity.id
_entity.type
_entity.pdbx_description
1 polymer ?
#
loop_
_entity_poly.entity_id
_entity_poly.type
_entity_poly.pdbx_seq_one_letter_code
_entity_poly.pdbx_strand_id
1 'polypeptide(L)'
;MRLADLALLVATLFIASCNALSSSEQQQRIVPPGADIPRSLAAASEDITVKSSLRYGDALAADENDEERGLSSLKAKIGALFNKLKYKYWVKRGKSEAEIYNIWVKQGKTDKQIYNLLAQQGNSDRKIYDVFLRQRLSDAQIYFMFRGFGKSDDEIYKIWQEQRRYMSDINRIWRQVGKTDEDIYKFLEPKMSMNELYKLWLQLRKSDKEIYGIWLKDNVPTEKIYAAWFSSTKTPDSVHYLLRNVYKEQATAHMTTYVQYKSYFNEKYGIREW
;
A
#
# COMPACT_ATOMS: atom_id res chain seq x y z
N MET A 1 43.52 -18.32 -2.34
CA MET A 1 43.34 -17.05 -1.62
C MET A 1 43.02 -17.39 -0.16
N ARG A 2 43.90 -17.08 0.80
CA ARG A 2 43.70 -17.51 2.19
C ARG A 2 42.54 -16.72 2.79
N LEU A 3 41.74 -17.35 3.66
CA LEU A 3 40.58 -16.73 4.34
C LEU A 3 40.94 -15.39 5.02
N ALA A 4 42.18 -15.27 5.49
CA ALA A 4 42.73 -14.05 6.08
C ALA A 4 42.84 -12.88 5.09
N ASP A 5 43.24 -13.13 3.84
CA ASP A 5 43.40 -12.08 2.82
C ASP A 5 42.02 -11.54 2.38
N LEU A 6 41.03 -12.43 2.32
CA LEU A 6 39.64 -12.05 2.03
C LEU A 6 39.04 -11.22 3.15
N ALA A 7 39.30 -11.59 4.41
CA ALA A 7 38.85 -10.82 5.58
C ALA A 7 39.49 -9.43 5.64
N LEU A 8 40.79 -9.33 5.34
CA LEU A 8 41.51 -8.06 5.27
C LEU A 8 40.95 -7.16 4.16
N LEU A 9 40.68 -7.72 2.98
CA LEU A 9 40.13 -6.97 1.84
C LEU A 9 38.69 -6.48 2.10
N VAL A 10 37.87 -7.29 2.79
CA VAL A 10 36.54 -6.86 3.23
C VAL A 10 36.64 -5.74 4.27
N ALA A 11 37.59 -5.82 5.21
CA ALA A 11 37.79 -4.79 6.23
C ALA A 11 38.28 -3.46 5.62
N THR A 12 39.22 -3.49 4.67
CA THR A 12 39.72 -2.28 4.00
C THR A 12 38.65 -1.64 3.12
N LEU A 13 37.87 -2.42 2.37
CA LEU A 13 36.71 -1.92 1.63
C LEU A 13 35.65 -1.31 2.55
N PHE A 14 35.44 -1.91 3.73
CA PHE A 14 34.52 -1.40 4.74
C PHE A 14 34.95 -0.02 5.23
N ILE A 15 36.20 0.09 5.68
CA ILE A 15 36.78 1.35 6.19
C ILE A 15 36.77 2.43 5.12
N ALA A 16 37.22 2.13 3.89
CA ALA A 16 37.24 3.09 2.79
C ALA A 16 35.83 3.63 2.48
N SER A 17 34.83 2.75 2.48
CA SER A 17 33.45 3.15 2.20
C SER A 17 32.76 3.92 3.34
N CYS A 18 33.25 3.78 4.57
CA CYS A 18 32.78 4.55 5.72
C CYS A 18 33.46 5.93 5.79
N ASN A 19 34.76 6.02 5.46
CA ASN A 19 35.53 7.25 5.53
C ASN A 19 35.15 8.27 4.44
N ALA A 20 34.76 7.81 3.24
CA ALA A 20 34.27 8.70 2.18
C ALA A 20 33.04 9.53 2.58
N LEU A 21 32.29 9.09 3.60
CA LEU A 21 31.15 9.84 4.15
C LEU A 21 31.56 10.87 5.21
N SER A 22 32.56 10.56 6.03
CA SER A 22 32.99 11.41 7.16
C SER A 22 33.61 12.74 6.69
N SER A 23 34.24 12.75 5.52
CA SER A 23 34.81 13.96 4.92
C SER A 23 33.75 14.86 4.26
N SER A 24 32.59 14.31 3.88
CA SER A 24 31.48 15.10 3.30
C SER A 24 30.63 15.86 4.32
N GLU A 25 30.62 15.41 5.59
CA GLU A 25 29.88 16.09 6.68
C GLU A 25 30.57 17.37 7.17
N GLN A 26 31.87 17.58 6.89
CA GLN A 26 32.58 18.80 7.30
C GLN A 26 32.38 20.02 6.39
N GLN A 27 31.72 19.87 5.22
CA GLN A 27 31.54 20.96 4.26
C GLN A 27 30.10 21.49 4.14
N GLN A 28 29.14 21.00 4.94
CA GLN A 28 27.77 21.54 4.98
C GLN A 28 27.45 22.19 6.33
N ARG A 29 28.23 23.21 6.69
CA ARG A 29 27.72 24.32 7.50
C ARG A 29 27.71 25.56 6.60
N ILE A 30 26.54 26.18 6.48
CA ILE A 30 26.22 27.44 5.78
C ILE A 30 25.73 27.26 4.33
N VAL A 31 24.41 27.10 4.13
CA VAL A 31 23.57 27.70 3.05
C VAL A 31 22.08 27.77 3.55
N PRO A 32 21.28 28.81 3.24
CA PRO A 32 19.97 29.14 3.85
C PRO A 32 18.77 28.37 3.24
N PRO A 33 17.53 28.55 3.76
CA PRO A 33 16.37 27.74 3.37
C PRO A 33 15.71 28.27 2.08
N GLY A 34 15.61 27.40 1.07
CA GLY A 34 14.78 27.63 -0.12
C GLY A 34 15.53 27.38 -1.42
N ALA A 35 15.50 26.13 -1.91
CA ALA A 35 15.45 25.76 -3.34
C ALA A 35 15.57 24.23 -3.50
N ASP A 36 14.53 23.68 -4.13
CA ASP A 36 14.54 22.62 -5.15
C ASP A 36 15.17 21.25 -4.89
N ILE A 37 14.25 20.29 -4.78
CA ILE A 37 14.48 18.85 -4.90
C ILE A 37 14.62 18.51 -6.39
N PRO A 38 15.72 17.88 -6.86
CA PRO A 38 15.75 17.33 -8.21
C PRO A 38 14.90 16.05 -8.25
N ARG A 39 13.79 16.18 -8.97
CA ARG A 39 12.81 15.16 -9.32
C ARG A 39 13.38 14.30 -10.46
N SER A 40 13.71 13.04 -10.20
CA SER A 40 13.95 12.04 -11.25
C SER A 40 12.88 10.94 -11.17
N LEU A 41 11.72 11.22 -11.76
CA LEU A 41 10.70 10.24 -12.10
C LEU A 41 10.52 10.33 -13.62
N ALA A 42 11.32 9.55 -14.34
CA ALA A 42 11.11 9.29 -15.75
C ALA A 42 10.30 8.01 -15.88
N ALA A 43 9.13 8.15 -16.48
CA ALA A 43 8.24 7.08 -16.88
C ALA A 43 8.90 6.17 -17.92
N ALA A 44 8.65 4.87 -17.82
CA ALA A 44 8.80 3.94 -18.92
C ALA A 44 7.49 3.15 -19.03
N SER A 45 6.61 3.66 -19.89
CA SER A 45 5.60 2.87 -20.57
C SER A 45 6.29 2.17 -21.73
N GLU A 46 6.25 0.84 -21.78
CA GLU A 46 6.56 0.14 -23.03
C GLU A 46 5.53 -0.96 -23.31
N ASP A 47 5.17 -0.97 -24.59
CA ASP A 47 4.11 -1.68 -25.28
C ASP A 47 4.20 -3.20 -25.16
N ILE A 48 3.02 -3.80 -24.99
CA ILE A 48 2.79 -5.22 -25.21
C ILE A 48 2.57 -5.42 -26.71
N THR A 49 3.57 -5.92 -27.42
CA THR A 49 3.37 -6.45 -28.78
C THR A 49 3.67 -7.94 -28.80
N VAL A 50 2.59 -8.71 -28.97
CA VAL A 50 2.59 -10.15 -29.23
C VAL A 50 3.19 -10.42 -30.61
N LYS A 51 4.15 -11.34 -30.71
CA LYS A 51 4.35 -12.14 -31.93
C LYS A 51 4.98 -13.50 -31.63
N SER A 52 4.17 -14.51 -31.89
CA SER A 52 4.46 -15.93 -31.99
C SER A 52 5.47 -16.26 -33.09
N SER A 53 6.44 -17.13 -32.80
CA SER A 53 7.02 -18.03 -33.80
C SER A 53 7.66 -19.24 -33.11
N LEU A 54 7.00 -20.39 -33.25
CA LEU A 54 7.52 -21.72 -32.95
C LEU A 54 8.34 -22.19 -34.16
N ARG A 55 9.60 -22.58 -33.96
CA ARG A 55 10.16 -23.74 -34.66
C ARG A 55 11.37 -24.34 -33.94
N TYR A 56 11.27 -25.66 -33.86
CA TYR A 56 12.16 -26.68 -33.34
C TYR A 56 13.50 -26.71 -34.11
N GLY A 57 14.60 -26.93 -33.41
CA GLY A 57 15.94 -27.07 -33.99
C GLY A 57 16.95 -27.53 -32.96
N ASP A 58 17.11 -28.84 -32.93
CA ASP A 58 18.03 -29.66 -32.13
C ASP A 58 19.51 -29.26 -32.34
N ALA A 59 20.23 -29.02 -31.25
CA ALA A 59 21.70 -29.06 -31.21
C ALA A 59 22.19 -29.13 -29.76
N LEU A 60 22.72 -30.31 -29.41
CA LEU A 60 23.63 -30.54 -28.29
C LEU A 60 24.72 -29.47 -28.27
N ALA A 61 24.77 -28.67 -27.21
CA ALA A 61 25.91 -27.82 -26.89
C ALA A 61 26.22 -27.93 -25.39
N ALA A 62 27.51 -28.10 -25.13
CA ALA A 62 28.11 -28.52 -23.89
C ALA A 62 27.71 -27.71 -22.66
N ASP A 63 27.60 -28.45 -21.57
CA ASP A 63 27.45 -28.00 -20.20
C ASP A 63 28.76 -27.38 -19.69
N GLU A 64 29.03 -26.12 -20.08
CA GLU A 64 30.15 -25.30 -19.58
C GLU A 64 29.63 -24.01 -18.93
N ASN A 65 28.60 -24.08 -18.08
CA ASN A 65 28.01 -22.87 -17.48
C ASN A 65 27.74 -22.93 -15.96
N ASP A 66 28.25 -23.95 -15.27
CA ASP A 66 28.01 -24.12 -13.84
C ASP A 66 29.01 -23.37 -12.94
N GLU A 67 30.17 -22.93 -13.43
CA GLU A 67 31.15 -22.19 -12.61
C GLU A 67 30.82 -20.68 -12.42
N GLU A 68 30.22 -20.00 -13.40
CA GLU A 68 29.86 -18.57 -13.28
C GLU A 68 28.68 -18.32 -12.30
N ARG A 69 27.79 -19.31 -12.14
CA ARG A 69 26.70 -19.26 -11.15
C ARG A 69 27.23 -19.25 -9.71
N GLY A 70 28.36 -19.91 -9.45
CA GLY A 70 28.99 -19.94 -8.12
C GLY A 70 29.52 -18.57 -7.69
N LEU A 71 30.23 -17.88 -8.58
CA LEU A 71 30.87 -16.59 -8.32
C LEU A 71 29.86 -15.44 -8.16
N SER A 72 28.81 -15.42 -8.98
CA SER A 72 27.74 -14.42 -8.89
C SER A 72 26.95 -14.55 -7.57
N SER A 73 26.65 -15.78 -7.17
CA SER A 73 26.03 -16.10 -5.87
C SER A 73 26.91 -15.68 -4.69
N LEU A 74 28.22 -15.94 -4.77
CA LEU A 74 29.17 -15.53 -3.73
C LEU A 74 29.25 -14.00 -3.61
N LYS A 75 29.32 -13.28 -4.74
CA LYS A 75 29.36 -11.81 -4.76
C LYS A 75 28.12 -11.21 -4.13
N ALA A 76 26.94 -11.75 -4.43
CA ALA A 76 25.68 -11.33 -3.82
C ALA A 76 25.67 -11.56 -2.30
N LYS A 77 26.14 -12.72 -1.84
CA LYS A 77 26.25 -13.05 -0.40
C LYS A 77 27.22 -12.12 0.34
N ILE A 78 28.39 -11.86 -0.24
CA ILE A 78 29.38 -10.92 0.32
C ILE A 78 28.79 -9.51 0.39
N GLY A 79 28.12 -9.06 -0.68
CA GLY A 79 27.44 -7.77 -0.71
C GLY A 79 26.36 -7.62 0.37
N ALA A 80 25.55 -8.67 0.58
CA ALA A 80 24.53 -8.69 1.63
C ALA A 80 25.16 -8.61 3.04
N LEU A 81 26.23 -9.38 3.30
CA LEU A 81 26.98 -9.31 4.57
C LEU A 81 27.56 -7.92 4.82
N PHE A 82 28.12 -7.30 3.78
CA PHE A 82 28.67 -5.96 3.86
C PHE A 82 27.61 -4.91 4.21
N ASN A 83 26.45 -4.96 3.56
CA ASN A 83 25.34 -4.06 3.88
C ASN A 83 24.80 -4.28 5.31
N LYS A 84 24.73 -5.54 5.76
CA LYS A 84 24.37 -5.89 7.14
C LYS A 84 25.35 -5.34 8.16
N LEU A 85 26.65 -5.44 7.90
CA LEU A 85 27.71 -4.85 8.73
C LEU A 85 27.59 -3.33 8.77
N LYS A 86 27.37 -2.68 7.62
CA LYS A 86 27.17 -1.23 7.54
C LYS A 86 25.97 -0.79 8.36
N TYR A 87 24.83 -1.45 8.20
CA TYR A 87 23.64 -1.16 8.98
C TYR A 87 23.90 -1.26 10.48
N LYS A 88 24.46 -2.39 10.94
CA LYS A 88 24.79 -2.59 12.36
C LYS A 88 25.78 -1.55 12.89
N TYR A 89 26.75 -1.15 12.08
CA TYR A 89 27.70 -0.11 12.44
C TYR A 89 27.00 1.25 12.65
N TRP A 90 26.13 1.66 11.74
CA TRP A 90 25.39 2.92 11.88
C TRP A 90 24.44 2.91 13.08
N VAL A 91 23.73 1.80 13.30
CA VAL A 91 22.88 1.63 14.50
C VAL A 91 23.71 1.71 15.78
N LYS A 92 24.89 1.08 15.84
CA LYS A 92 25.81 1.20 16.99
C LYS A 92 26.32 2.62 17.22
N ARG A 93 26.42 3.44 16.17
CA ARG A 93 26.71 4.88 16.27
C ARG A 93 25.50 5.74 16.65
N GLY A 94 24.37 5.12 16.98
CA GLY A 94 23.15 5.81 17.41
C GLY A 94 22.34 6.43 16.27
N LYS A 95 22.63 6.07 15.01
CA LYS A 95 21.84 6.56 13.87
C LYS A 95 20.49 5.87 13.82
N SER A 96 19.42 6.65 13.69
CA SER A 96 18.06 6.19 13.45
C SER A 96 17.91 5.59 12.05
N GLU A 97 16.86 4.78 11.84
CA GLU A 97 16.59 4.16 10.53
C GLU A 97 16.35 5.23 9.44
N ALA A 98 15.78 6.38 9.81
CA ALA A 98 15.59 7.51 8.90
C ALA A 98 16.93 8.17 8.50
N GLU A 99 17.88 8.28 9.41
CA GLU A 99 19.23 8.76 9.07
C GLU A 99 19.97 7.73 8.20
N ILE A 100 19.83 6.45 8.49
CA ILE A 100 20.42 5.37 7.69
C ILE A 100 19.86 5.37 6.27
N TYR A 101 18.55 5.59 6.11
CA TYR A 101 17.92 5.79 4.81
C TYR A 101 18.61 6.91 4.03
N ASN A 102 18.78 8.09 4.65
CA ASN A 102 19.41 9.25 3.99
C ASN A 102 20.86 9.00 3.62
N ILE A 103 21.61 8.28 4.46
CA ILE A 103 22.98 7.84 4.16
C ILE A 103 22.99 6.96 2.91
N TRP A 104 22.05 6.03 2.77
CA TRP A 104 21.96 5.15 1.61
C TRP A 104 21.49 5.86 0.34
N VAL A 105 20.57 6.81 0.44
CA VAL A 105 20.21 7.69 -0.69
C VAL A 105 21.42 8.48 -1.17
N LYS A 106 22.20 9.08 -0.26
CA LYS A 106 23.46 9.78 -0.60
C LYS A 106 24.49 8.86 -1.27
N GLN A 107 24.42 7.55 -1.03
CA GLN A 107 25.26 6.53 -1.69
C GLN A 107 24.68 6.08 -3.04
N GLY A 108 23.64 6.73 -3.56
CA GLY A 108 23.03 6.43 -4.85
C GLY A 108 22.14 5.18 -4.86
N LYS A 109 21.72 4.68 -3.69
CA LYS A 109 20.78 3.55 -3.64
C LYS A 109 19.37 4.02 -3.97
N THR A 110 18.63 3.24 -4.76
CA THR A 110 17.22 3.50 -5.05
C THR A 110 16.33 3.10 -3.88
N ASP A 111 15.12 3.64 -3.82
CA ASP A 111 14.17 3.35 -2.73
C ASP A 111 13.85 1.85 -2.63
N LYS A 112 13.75 1.14 -3.76
CA LYS A 112 13.56 -0.31 -3.81
C LYS A 112 14.74 -1.06 -3.19
N GLN A 113 15.97 -0.62 -3.47
CA GLN A 113 17.16 -1.20 -2.87
C GLN A 113 17.19 -0.94 -1.36
N ILE A 114 16.86 0.28 -0.94
CA ILE A 114 16.81 0.64 0.48
C ILE A 114 15.74 -0.17 1.22
N TYR A 115 14.54 -0.29 0.65
CA TYR A 115 13.47 -1.14 1.18
C TYR A 115 13.97 -2.58 1.40
N ASN A 116 14.56 -3.19 0.37
CA ASN A 116 15.09 -4.56 0.46
C ASN A 116 16.17 -4.69 1.53
N LEU A 117 17.06 -3.69 1.64
CA LEU A 117 18.09 -3.68 2.66
C LEU A 117 17.48 -3.62 4.06
N LEU A 118 16.54 -2.70 4.31
CA LEU A 118 15.86 -2.58 5.61
C LEU A 118 15.11 -3.86 5.98
N ALA A 119 14.38 -4.45 5.03
CA ALA A 119 13.66 -5.71 5.22
C ALA A 119 14.61 -6.87 5.55
N GLN A 120 15.76 -6.97 4.87
CA GLN A 120 16.81 -7.96 5.17
C GLN A 120 17.44 -7.78 6.57
N GLN A 121 17.35 -6.58 7.16
CA GLN A 121 17.77 -6.35 8.55
C GLN A 121 16.68 -6.70 9.58
N GLY A 122 15.53 -7.22 9.13
CA GLY A 122 14.41 -7.60 9.99
C GLY A 122 13.48 -6.43 10.33
N ASN A 123 13.55 -5.32 9.60
CA ASN A 123 12.55 -4.27 9.76
C ASN A 123 11.23 -4.72 9.13
N SER A 124 10.15 -4.67 9.92
CA SER A 124 8.78 -4.88 9.44
C SER A 124 8.38 -3.79 8.44
N ASP A 125 7.49 -4.11 7.51
CA ASP A 125 6.95 -3.17 6.54
C ASP A 125 6.36 -1.91 7.20
N ARG A 126 5.70 -2.04 8.36
CA ARG A 126 5.22 -0.90 9.16
C ARG A 126 6.35 0.07 9.54
N LYS A 127 7.46 -0.44 10.07
CA LYS A 127 8.63 0.40 10.42
C LYS A 127 9.22 1.07 9.20
N ILE A 128 9.30 0.35 8.07
CA ILE A 128 9.80 0.92 6.81
C ILE A 128 8.86 2.02 6.30
N TYR A 129 7.55 1.83 6.43
CA TYR A 129 6.55 2.85 6.13
C TYR A 129 6.78 4.11 6.98
N ASP A 130 7.00 3.95 8.29
CA ASP A 130 7.28 5.07 9.20
C ASP A 130 8.58 5.81 8.83
N VAL A 131 9.59 5.07 8.36
CA VAL A 131 10.83 5.67 7.82
C VAL A 131 10.51 6.56 6.63
N PHE A 132 9.71 6.09 5.67
CA PHE A 132 9.34 6.87 4.49
C PHE A 132 8.51 8.11 4.84
N LEU A 133 7.60 8.02 5.81
CA LEU A 133 6.88 9.18 6.34
C LEU A 133 7.82 10.24 6.92
N ARG A 134 8.85 9.82 7.65
CA ARG A 134 9.86 10.75 8.20
C ARG A 134 10.69 11.44 7.10
N GLN A 135 10.79 10.83 5.92
CA GLN A 135 11.37 11.46 4.72
C GLN A 135 10.41 12.39 3.99
N ARG A 136 9.29 12.77 4.62
CA ARG A 136 8.27 13.66 4.05
C ARG A 136 7.59 13.12 2.79
N LEU A 137 7.64 11.80 2.58
CA LEU A 137 6.83 11.16 1.54
C LEU A 137 5.37 11.11 2.01
N SER A 138 4.45 11.43 1.10
CA SER A 138 3.01 11.34 1.36
C SER A 138 2.55 9.88 1.37
N ASP A 139 1.44 9.62 2.05
CA ASP A 139 0.86 8.27 2.12
C ASP A 139 0.57 7.67 0.74
N ALA A 140 0.12 8.51 -0.21
CA ALA A 140 -0.12 8.11 -1.59
C ALA A 140 1.19 7.75 -2.32
N GLN A 141 2.27 8.51 -2.12
CA GLN A 141 3.58 8.17 -2.68
C GLN A 141 4.08 6.84 -2.12
N ILE A 142 3.97 6.64 -0.81
CA ILE A 142 4.39 5.40 -0.15
C ILE A 142 3.56 4.22 -0.65
N TYR A 143 2.24 4.40 -0.84
CA TYR A 143 1.38 3.39 -1.45
C TYR A 143 1.89 2.95 -2.83
N PHE A 144 2.18 3.91 -3.73
CA PHE A 144 2.70 3.57 -5.06
C PHE A 144 4.06 2.88 -5.00
N MET A 145 4.94 3.28 -4.08
CA MET A 145 6.21 2.59 -3.87
C MET A 145 6.01 1.14 -3.43
N PHE A 146 5.16 0.91 -2.43
CA PHE A 146 4.88 -0.44 -1.92
C PHE A 146 4.25 -1.32 -3.00
N ARG A 147 3.31 -0.78 -3.79
CA ARG A 147 2.77 -1.46 -4.99
C ARG A 147 3.88 -1.80 -5.99
N GLY A 148 4.78 -0.86 -6.28
CA GLY A 148 5.95 -1.08 -7.14
C GLY A 148 6.97 -2.08 -6.58
N PHE A 149 6.95 -2.32 -5.27
CA PHE A 149 7.73 -3.36 -4.60
C PHE A 149 7.03 -4.72 -4.58
N GLY A 150 5.84 -4.81 -5.17
CA GLY A 150 5.07 -6.05 -5.29
C GLY A 150 4.07 -6.29 -4.17
N LYS A 151 3.81 -5.30 -3.30
CA LYS A 151 2.81 -5.44 -2.23
C LYS A 151 1.40 -5.38 -2.79
N SER A 152 0.53 -6.24 -2.28
CA SER A 152 -0.91 -6.21 -2.53
C SER A 152 -1.61 -5.11 -1.73
N ASP A 153 -2.83 -4.76 -2.12
CA ASP A 153 -3.65 -3.80 -1.37
C ASP A 153 -3.99 -4.33 0.02
N ASP A 154 -4.16 -5.65 0.18
CA ASP A 154 -4.38 -6.31 1.47
C ASP A 154 -3.17 -6.15 2.41
N GLU A 155 -1.96 -6.32 1.89
CA GLU A 155 -0.74 -6.11 2.68
C GLU A 155 -0.57 -4.65 3.10
N ILE A 156 -0.81 -3.70 2.18
CA ILE A 156 -0.73 -2.26 2.48
C ILE A 156 -1.80 -1.86 3.50
N TYR A 157 -3.02 -2.37 3.33
CA TYR A 157 -4.10 -2.16 4.27
C TYR A 157 -3.76 -2.71 5.66
N LYS A 158 -3.17 -3.90 5.75
CA LYS A 158 -2.70 -4.48 7.03
C LYS A 158 -1.66 -3.60 7.70
N ILE A 159 -0.71 -3.03 6.94
CA ILE A 159 0.28 -2.09 7.48
C ILE A 159 -0.41 -0.86 8.09
N TRP A 160 -1.42 -0.31 7.42
CA TRP A 160 -2.20 0.81 7.94
C TRP A 160 -3.02 0.45 9.18
N GLN A 161 -3.56 -0.77 9.25
CA GLN A 161 -4.24 -1.28 10.45
C GLN A 161 -3.26 -1.43 11.63
N GLU A 162 -2.06 -1.93 11.40
CA GLU A 162 -1.01 -2.04 12.44
C GLU A 162 -0.54 -0.66 12.93
N GLN A 163 -0.62 0.36 12.08
CA GLN A 163 -0.43 1.76 12.44
C GLN A 163 -1.64 2.39 13.17
N ARG A 164 -2.72 1.63 13.36
CA ARG A 164 -3.99 2.09 13.95
C ARG A 164 -4.57 3.30 13.23
N ARG A 165 -4.43 3.35 11.90
CA ARG A 165 -5.05 4.43 11.10
C ARG A 165 -6.56 4.34 11.16
N TYR A 166 -7.22 5.48 11.21
CA TYR A 166 -8.65 5.55 11.08
C TYR A 166 -9.06 5.17 9.64
N MET A 167 -10.18 4.48 9.51
CA MET A 167 -10.69 4.04 8.21
C MET A 167 -10.97 5.23 7.26
N SER A 168 -11.37 6.38 7.82
CA SER A 168 -11.55 7.62 7.06
C SER A 168 -10.25 8.10 6.41
N ASP A 169 -9.11 7.96 7.10
CA ASP A 169 -7.79 8.30 6.56
C ASP A 169 -7.37 7.33 5.47
N ILE A 170 -7.58 6.02 5.69
CA ILE A 170 -7.31 4.97 4.69
C ILE A 170 -8.11 5.23 3.41
N ASN A 171 -9.41 5.51 3.53
CA ASN A 171 -10.26 5.82 2.39
C ASN A 171 -9.79 7.07 1.64
N ARG A 172 -9.42 8.13 2.37
CA ARG A 172 -8.83 9.35 1.78
C ARG A 172 -7.59 9.02 0.94
N ILE A 173 -6.69 8.18 1.46
CA ILE A 173 -5.48 7.76 0.73
C ILE A 173 -5.85 6.96 -0.52
N TRP A 174 -6.78 6.00 -0.41
CA TRP A 174 -7.24 5.22 -1.56
C TRP A 174 -7.82 6.08 -2.68
N ARG A 175 -8.57 7.14 -2.34
CA ARG A 175 -9.05 8.12 -3.33
C ARG A 175 -7.92 8.91 -3.96
N GLN A 176 -6.92 9.32 -3.18
CA GLN A 176 -5.74 10.03 -3.71
C GLN A 176 -4.94 9.18 -4.71
N VAL A 177 -4.94 7.85 -4.54
CA VAL A 177 -4.30 6.91 -5.48
C VAL A 177 -5.25 6.43 -6.59
N GLY A 178 -6.42 7.04 -6.71
CA GLY A 178 -7.35 6.85 -7.83
C GLY A 178 -8.32 5.68 -7.71
N LYS A 179 -8.49 5.06 -6.53
CA LYS A 179 -9.52 4.03 -6.34
C LYS A 179 -10.90 4.64 -6.36
N THR A 180 -11.83 3.97 -7.05
CA THR A 180 -13.24 4.34 -7.10
C THR A 180 -13.97 3.93 -5.82
N ASP A 181 -15.20 4.42 -5.65
CA ASP A 181 -16.04 4.01 -4.52
C ASP A 181 -16.33 2.51 -4.56
N GLU A 182 -16.56 1.98 -5.75
CA GLU A 182 -16.79 0.56 -5.99
C GLU A 182 -15.55 -0.29 -5.67
N ASP A 183 -14.35 0.16 -6.04
CA ASP A 183 -13.10 -0.56 -5.70
C ASP A 183 -12.92 -0.65 -4.18
N ILE A 184 -13.19 0.46 -3.48
CA ILE A 184 -13.09 0.54 -2.03
C ILE A 184 -14.18 -0.33 -1.38
N TYR A 185 -15.42 -0.27 -1.88
CA TYR A 185 -16.52 -1.12 -1.40
C TYR A 185 -16.16 -2.60 -1.50
N LYS A 186 -15.78 -3.08 -2.68
CA LYS A 186 -15.44 -4.49 -2.90
C LYS A 186 -14.27 -4.97 -2.06
N PHE A 187 -13.30 -4.09 -1.81
CA PHE A 187 -12.17 -4.41 -0.94
C PHE A 187 -12.58 -4.55 0.53
N LEU A 188 -13.48 -3.69 1.00
CA LEU A 188 -13.88 -3.59 2.40
C LEU A 188 -15.05 -4.51 2.79
N GLU A 189 -15.97 -4.81 1.87
CA GLU A 189 -17.14 -5.66 2.11
C GLU A 189 -16.79 -6.99 2.82
N PRO A 190 -15.75 -7.76 2.43
CA PRO A 190 -15.42 -9.00 3.14
C PRO A 190 -14.72 -8.78 4.50
N LYS A 191 -14.34 -7.54 4.83
CA LYS A 191 -13.51 -7.19 5.99
C LYS A 191 -14.26 -6.43 7.08
N MET A 192 -15.48 -5.97 6.81
CA MET A 192 -16.30 -5.22 7.77
C MET A 192 -17.78 -5.50 7.57
N SER A 193 -18.58 -5.32 8.61
CA SER A 193 -20.03 -5.46 8.48
C SER A 193 -20.63 -4.36 7.60
N MET A 194 -21.76 -4.66 6.96
CA MET A 194 -22.47 -3.70 6.13
C MET A 194 -22.85 -2.41 6.88
N ASN A 195 -23.19 -2.52 8.16
CA ASN A 195 -23.51 -1.36 9.00
C ASN A 195 -22.28 -0.48 9.27
N GLU A 196 -21.12 -1.08 9.53
CA GLU A 196 -19.86 -0.32 9.69
C GLU A 196 -19.47 0.37 8.38
N LEU A 197 -19.60 -0.35 7.26
CA LEU A 197 -19.35 0.19 5.93
C LEU A 197 -20.28 1.37 5.66
N TYR A 198 -21.58 1.21 5.90
CA TYR A 198 -22.57 2.27 5.75
C TYR A 198 -22.24 3.52 6.59
N LYS A 199 -21.91 3.35 7.88
CA LYS A 199 -21.50 4.46 8.75
C LYS A 199 -20.24 5.16 8.26
N LEU A 200 -19.25 4.41 7.77
CA LEU A 200 -18.04 4.95 7.17
C LEU A 200 -18.38 5.85 5.96
N TRP A 201 -19.23 5.37 5.05
CA TRP A 201 -19.63 6.13 3.87
C TRP A 201 -20.34 7.44 4.26
N LEU A 202 -21.22 7.41 5.27
CA LEU A 202 -21.85 8.62 5.80
C LEU A 202 -20.83 9.61 6.39
N GLN A 203 -19.82 9.13 7.15
CA GLN A 203 -18.75 9.98 7.67
C GLN A 203 -17.93 10.65 6.57
N LEU A 204 -17.81 9.97 5.42
CA LEU A 204 -17.17 10.50 4.21
C LEU A 204 -18.10 11.38 3.38
N ARG A 205 -19.23 11.82 3.96
CA ARG A 205 -20.23 12.70 3.37
C ARG A 205 -20.89 12.15 2.11
N LYS A 206 -20.92 10.82 1.96
CA LYS A 206 -21.72 10.20 0.91
C LYS A 206 -23.18 10.25 1.30
N SER A 207 -24.02 10.64 0.35
CA SER A 207 -25.46 10.63 0.53
C SER A 207 -25.98 9.19 0.57
N ASP A 208 -27.09 9.00 1.27
CA ASP A 208 -27.81 7.72 1.28
C ASP A 208 -28.11 7.20 -0.13
N LYS A 209 -28.38 8.13 -1.06
CA LYS A 209 -28.63 7.82 -2.48
C LYS A 209 -27.41 7.23 -3.17
N GLU A 210 -26.23 7.83 -2.96
CA GLU A 210 -24.98 7.29 -3.53
C GLU A 210 -24.67 5.90 -2.96
N ILE A 211 -24.82 5.74 -1.64
CA ILE A 211 -24.51 4.46 -0.98
C ILE A 211 -25.45 3.36 -1.46
N TYR A 212 -26.76 3.64 -1.52
CA TYR A 212 -27.74 2.70 -2.04
C TYR A 212 -27.50 2.37 -3.52
N GLY A 213 -27.07 3.35 -4.32
CA GLY A 213 -26.70 3.13 -5.72
C GLY A 213 -25.55 2.12 -5.89
N ILE A 214 -24.53 2.18 -5.03
CA ILE A 214 -23.44 1.19 -5.00
C ILE A 214 -23.98 -0.20 -4.67
N TRP A 215 -24.83 -0.30 -3.64
CA TRP A 215 -25.42 -1.58 -3.21
C TRP A 215 -26.29 -2.24 -4.27
N LEU A 216 -27.06 -1.45 -5.03
CA LEU A 216 -27.83 -1.96 -6.15
C LEU A 216 -26.93 -2.51 -7.26
N LYS A 217 -25.87 -1.76 -7.61
CA LYS A 217 -24.93 -2.14 -8.67
C LYS A 217 -24.17 -3.43 -8.34
N ASP A 218 -23.85 -3.63 -7.07
CA ASP A 218 -23.19 -4.84 -6.58
C ASP A 218 -24.17 -5.96 -6.19
N ASN A 219 -25.47 -5.83 -6.50
CA ASN A 219 -26.51 -6.82 -6.23
C ASN A 219 -26.55 -7.28 -4.76
N VAL A 220 -26.36 -6.33 -3.84
CA VAL A 220 -26.44 -6.62 -2.41
C VAL A 220 -27.87 -7.10 -2.08
N PRO A 221 -28.01 -8.24 -1.35
CA PRO A 221 -29.32 -8.72 -0.91
C PRO A 221 -30.09 -7.68 -0.11
N THR A 222 -31.37 -7.52 -0.42
CA THR A 222 -32.22 -6.47 0.13
C THR A 222 -32.34 -6.56 1.65
N GLU A 223 -32.28 -7.77 2.22
CA GLU A 223 -32.32 -8.01 3.67
C GLU A 223 -31.11 -7.40 4.38
N LYS A 224 -29.92 -7.43 3.74
CA LYS A 224 -28.71 -6.79 4.28
C LYS A 224 -28.82 -5.27 4.25
N ILE A 225 -29.42 -4.73 3.19
CA ILE A 225 -29.70 -3.30 3.05
C ILE A 225 -30.65 -2.84 4.17
N TYR A 226 -31.75 -3.58 4.38
CA TYR A 226 -32.72 -3.28 5.43
C TYR A 226 -32.10 -3.35 6.83
N ALA A 227 -31.30 -4.38 7.10
CA ALA A 227 -30.59 -4.48 8.37
C ALA A 227 -29.63 -3.30 8.60
N ALA A 228 -28.95 -2.81 7.56
CA ALA A 228 -28.06 -1.65 7.66
C ALA A 228 -28.83 -0.34 7.91
N TRP A 229 -29.94 -0.10 7.19
CA TRP A 229 -30.81 1.05 7.44
C TRP A 229 -31.42 1.02 8.84
N PHE A 230 -31.89 -0.14 9.28
CA PHE A 230 -32.44 -0.31 10.62
C PHE A 230 -31.38 -0.05 11.70
N SER A 231 -30.19 -0.63 11.56
CA SER A 231 -29.07 -0.47 12.50
C SER A 231 -28.50 0.95 12.55
N SER A 232 -28.80 1.76 11.53
CA SER A 232 -28.47 3.18 11.46
C SER A 232 -29.67 4.07 11.81
N THR A 233 -30.70 3.51 12.44
CA THR A 233 -31.89 4.21 12.95
C THR A 233 -32.70 4.96 11.88
N LYS A 234 -32.66 4.50 10.62
CA LYS A 234 -33.48 5.07 9.55
C LYS A 234 -34.94 4.68 9.77
N THR A 235 -35.80 5.67 9.95
CA THR A 235 -37.25 5.46 10.01
C THR A 235 -37.80 5.07 8.64
N PRO A 236 -38.97 4.39 8.56
CA PRO A 236 -39.63 4.13 7.29
C PRO A 236 -39.81 5.38 6.44
N ASP A 237 -40.18 6.52 7.04
CA ASP A 237 -40.36 7.78 6.31
C ASP A 237 -39.06 8.30 5.69
N SER A 238 -37.93 8.17 6.40
CA SER A 238 -36.63 8.55 5.86
C SER A 238 -36.22 7.69 4.66
N VAL A 239 -36.52 6.38 4.72
CA VAL A 239 -36.28 5.45 3.62
C VAL A 239 -37.23 5.70 2.47
N HIS A 240 -38.50 6.06 2.73
CA HIS A 240 -39.46 6.45 1.71
C HIS A 240 -38.94 7.65 0.90
N TYR A 241 -38.47 8.69 1.60
CA TYR A 241 -37.89 9.88 0.97
C TYR A 241 -36.63 9.56 0.15
N LEU A 242 -35.75 8.71 0.69
CA LEU A 242 -34.57 8.21 -0.03
C LEU A 242 -34.95 7.52 -1.33
N LEU A 243 -35.84 6.52 -1.27
CA LEU A 243 -36.22 5.70 -2.41
C LEU A 243 -36.93 6.53 -3.48
N ARG A 244 -37.79 7.47 -3.09
CA ARG A 244 -38.45 8.40 -4.02
C ARG A 244 -37.44 9.23 -4.83
N ASN A 245 -36.32 9.62 -4.21
CA ASN A 245 -35.27 10.39 -4.87
C ASN A 245 -34.32 9.54 -5.74
N VAL A 246 -34.28 8.23 -5.51
CA VAL A 246 -33.52 7.26 -6.30
C VAL A 246 -34.31 6.86 -7.54
N TYR A 247 -35.58 6.49 -7.39
CA TYR A 247 -36.45 5.93 -8.43
C TYR A 247 -37.46 6.93 -9.01
N LYS A 248 -37.03 8.16 -9.32
CA LYS A 248 -37.93 9.24 -9.75
C LYS A 248 -38.92 8.86 -10.88
N GLU A 249 -38.57 7.89 -11.72
CA GLU A 249 -39.36 7.45 -12.88
C GLU A 249 -39.99 6.05 -12.72
N GLN A 250 -39.71 5.32 -11.63
CA GLN A 250 -40.17 3.95 -11.41
C GLN A 250 -41.01 3.86 -10.14
N ALA A 251 -42.26 4.34 -10.26
CA ALA A 251 -43.18 4.48 -9.13
C ALA A 251 -43.51 3.13 -8.42
N THR A 252 -43.48 2.02 -9.14
CA THR A 252 -43.83 0.70 -8.58
C THR A 252 -42.67 0.05 -7.84
N ALA A 253 -41.44 0.14 -8.35
CA ALA A 253 -40.27 -0.48 -7.73
C ALA A 253 -39.95 0.13 -6.34
N HIS A 254 -40.04 1.45 -6.21
CA HIS A 254 -39.75 2.12 -4.93
C HIS A 254 -40.77 1.79 -3.84
N MET A 255 -42.05 1.64 -4.20
CA MET A 255 -43.09 1.32 -3.23
C MET A 255 -42.94 -0.10 -2.71
N THR A 256 -42.58 -1.06 -3.55
CA THR A 256 -42.33 -2.43 -3.10
C THR A 256 -41.19 -2.48 -2.07
N THR A 257 -40.05 -1.87 -2.35
CA THR A 257 -38.90 -1.82 -1.42
C THR A 257 -39.25 -1.07 -0.14
N TYR A 258 -40.00 0.04 -0.22
CA TYR A 258 -40.45 0.80 0.94
C TYR A 258 -41.37 -0.03 1.84
N VAL A 259 -42.40 -0.68 1.28
CA VAL A 259 -43.36 -1.50 2.03
C VAL A 259 -42.65 -2.67 2.71
N GLN A 260 -41.73 -3.33 2.01
CA GLN A 260 -40.92 -4.40 2.59
C GLN A 260 -40.05 -3.90 3.74
N TYR A 261 -39.37 -2.76 3.59
CA TYR A 261 -38.59 -2.18 4.70
C TYR A 261 -39.47 -1.78 5.88
N LYS A 262 -40.65 -1.18 5.64
CA LYS A 262 -41.60 -0.82 6.69
C LYS A 262 -42.06 -2.05 7.48
N SER A 263 -42.39 -3.15 6.78
CA SER A 263 -42.74 -4.43 7.41
C SER A 263 -41.58 -4.96 8.27
N TYR A 264 -40.37 -4.98 7.72
CA TYR A 264 -39.15 -5.37 8.46
C TYR A 264 -38.94 -4.51 9.71
N PHE A 265 -39.11 -3.19 9.60
CA PHE A 265 -38.97 -2.25 10.71
C PHE A 265 -39.99 -2.52 11.82
N ASN A 266 -41.26 -2.68 11.45
CA ASN A 266 -42.35 -2.98 12.38
C ASN A 266 -42.12 -4.30 13.13
N GLU A 267 -41.71 -5.35 12.42
CA GLU A 267 -41.38 -6.65 13.02
C GLU A 267 -40.28 -6.53 14.07
N LYS A 268 -39.19 -5.81 13.76
CA LYS A 268 -38.05 -5.63 14.68
C LYS A 268 -38.38 -4.78 15.90
N TYR A 269 -39.30 -3.81 15.80
CA TYR A 269 -39.78 -3.02 16.93
C TYR A 269 -40.97 -3.67 17.67
N GLY A 270 -41.44 -4.84 17.23
CA GLY A 270 -42.60 -5.51 17.84
C GLY A 270 -43.93 -4.79 17.62
N ILE A 271 -44.01 -3.91 16.63
CA ILE A 271 -45.23 -3.18 16.26
C ILE A 271 -46.06 -4.13 15.40
N ARG A 272 -47.12 -4.71 15.96
CA ARG A 272 -48.11 -5.45 15.18
C ARG A 272 -49.03 -4.44 14.49
N GLU A 273 -48.98 -4.38 13.16
CA GLU A 273 -50.04 -3.75 12.38
C GLU A 273 -51.27 -4.67 12.44
N TRP A 274 -52.37 -4.17 12.98
CA TRP A 274 -53.67 -4.83 13.07
C TRP A 274 -54.50 -4.51 11.82
#